data_AF-A0AAD7WB54-F1
#
_entry.id   AF-A0AAD7WB54-F1
#
_cell.length_a   1.000
_cell.length_b   1.000
_cell.length_c   1.000
_cell.angle_alpha   90.00
_cell.angle_beta   90.00
_cell.angle_gamma   90.00
#
_symmetry.space_group_name_H-M   'P 1'
#
loop_
_entity.id
_entity.type
_entity.pdbx_description
1 polymer ?
#
loop_
_entity_poly.entity_id
_entity_poly.type
_entity_poly.pdbx_seq_one_letter_code
_entity_poly.pdbx_strand_id
1 'polypeptide(L)'
;MIGSVNGLVGLCKADQTFPEFWNFHCIIHREQLVSKSLNLDNVMKPVMEIVNYIRKHALNHRQFKNLIAELDQGLPGDLQLHCTVRWLSKGQVLSLL
;
A
#
# COMPACT_ATOMS: atom_id res chain seq x y z
N MET A 1 3.45 7.16 -17.93
CA MET A 1 3.70 5.72 -17.67
C MET A 1 4.00 5.07 -19.01
N ILE A 2 5.12 4.39 -19.22
CA ILE A 2 5.49 3.89 -20.57
C ILE A 2 4.37 3.03 -21.21
N GLY A 3 3.63 2.30 -20.39
CA GLY A 3 2.51 1.46 -20.82
C GLY A 3 1.30 2.20 -21.43
N SER A 4 1.18 3.53 -21.26
CA SER A 4 0.12 4.31 -21.91
C SER A 4 0.40 4.60 -23.39
N VAL A 5 1.65 4.41 -23.84
CA VAL A 5 2.08 4.65 -25.22
C VAL A 5 2.45 3.33 -25.89
N ASN A 6 3.34 2.54 -25.26
CA ASN A 6 3.87 1.29 -25.84
C ASN A 6 3.38 0.03 -25.12
N GLY A 7 2.44 0.15 -24.18
CA GLY A 7 1.84 -1.00 -23.51
C GLY A 7 0.58 -1.48 -24.21
N LEU A 8 0.09 -2.65 -23.80
CA LEU A 8 -1.14 -3.26 -24.34
C LEU A 8 -2.30 -2.26 -24.43
N VAL A 9 -2.56 -1.48 -23.37
CA VAL A 9 -3.64 -0.48 -23.35
C VAL A 9 -3.43 0.61 -24.41
N GLY A 10 -2.20 1.09 -24.59
CA GLY A 10 -1.87 2.08 -25.61
C GLY A 10 -2.07 1.54 -27.03
N LEU A 11 -1.61 0.30 -27.26
CA LEU A 11 -1.75 -0.38 -28.55
C LEU A 11 -3.22 -0.64 -28.90
N CYS A 12 -4.00 -1.20 -27.97
CA CYS A 12 -5.42 -1.48 -28.19
C CYS A 12 -6.26 -0.20 -28.40
N LYS A 13 -5.85 0.94 -27.84
CA LYS A 13 -6.53 2.23 -28.10
C LYS A 13 -6.19 2.84 -29.45
N ALA A 14 -5.02 2.54 -30.00
CA ALA A 14 -4.59 3.02 -31.32
C ALA A 14 -5.09 2.14 -32.46
N ASP A 15 -5.52 0.91 -32.16
CA ASP A 15 -6.03 -0.05 -33.13
C ASP A 15 -7.51 0.21 -33.45
N GLN A 16 -7.80 0.48 -34.73
CA GLN A 16 -9.15 0.76 -35.22
C GLN A 16 -10.10 -0.45 -35.12
N THR A 17 -9.57 -1.67 -34.91
CA THR A 17 -10.39 -2.86 -34.66
C THR A 17 -10.99 -2.91 -33.26
N PHE A 18 -10.52 -2.06 -32.34
CA PHE A 18 -11.03 -1.89 -30.97
C PHE A 18 -11.49 -0.44 -30.72
N PRO A 19 -12.53 0.05 -31.42
CA PRO A 19 -12.90 1.48 -31.44
C PRO A 19 -13.29 2.06 -30.06
N GLU A 20 -13.54 1.20 -29.06
CA GLU A 20 -13.86 1.62 -27.70
C GLU A 20 -13.19 0.67 -26.69
N PHE A 21 -11.86 0.59 -26.69
CA PHE A 21 -11.16 -0.27 -25.72
C PHE A 21 -11.27 0.27 -24.28
N TRP A 22 -12.09 -0.38 -23.46
CA TRP A 22 -12.23 -0.09 -22.04
C TRP A 22 -11.10 -0.72 -21.24
N ASN A 23 -10.33 0.10 -20.54
CA ASN A 23 -9.31 -0.36 -19.62
C ASN A 23 -9.64 0.07 -18.20
N PHE A 24 -9.66 -0.89 -17.27
CA PHE A 24 -9.77 -0.61 -15.85
C PHE A 24 -8.44 -0.91 -15.19
N HIS A 25 -7.93 0.05 -14.42
CA HIS A 25 -6.87 -0.25 -13.47
C HIS A 25 -7.47 -1.09 -12.35
N CYS A 26 -6.79 -2.16 -11.94
CA CYS A 26 -7.17 -2.87 -10.73
C CYS A 26 -7.15 -1.90 -9.53
N ILE A 27 -8.00 -2.14 -8.55
CA ILE A 27 -8.16 -1.28 -7.38
C ILE A 27 -6.81 -0.97 -6.71
N ILE A 28 -5.95 -1.99 -6.59
CA ILE A 28 -4.59 -1.91 -6.05
C ILE A 28 -3.74 -0.87 -6.81
N HIS A 29 -3.80 -0.87 -8.15
CA HIS A 29 -3.05 0.07 -8.96
C HIS A 29 -3.60 1.50 -8.85
N ARG A 30 -4.93 1.66 -8.76
CA ARG A 30 -5.53 2.99 -8.53
C ARG A 30 -5.10 3.57 -7.20
N GLU A 31 -5.11 2.79 -6.13
CA GLU A 31 -4.70 3.30 -4.82
C GLU A 31 -3.23 3.73 -4.81
N GLN A 32 -2.34 2.97 -5.46
CA GLN A 32 -0.93 3.33 -5.61
C GLN A 32 -0.71 4.58 -6.47
N LEU A 33 -1.60 4.87 -7.42
CA LEU A 33 -1.58 6.14 -8.16
C LEU A 33 -2.03 7.30 -7.27
N VAL A 34 -3.13 7.13 -6.54
CA VAL A 34 -3.66 8.14 -5.61
C VAL A 34 -2.64 8.47 -4.52
N SER A 35 -1.94 7.47 -3.97
CA SER A 35 -0.92 7.70 -2.95
C SER A 35 0.20 8.64 -3.40
N LYS A 36 0.57 8.58 -4.68
CA LYS A 36 1.58 9.47 -5.26
C LYS A 36 1.06 10.90 -5.41
N SER A 37 -0.23 11.07 -5.66
CA SER A 37 -0.88 12.38 -5.75
C SER A 37 -1.06 13.06 -4.39
N LEU A 38 -1.22 12.29 -3.31
CA LEU A 38 -1.39 12.82 -1.95
C LEU A 38 -0.08 13.37 -1.33
N ASN A 39 1.09 13.08 -1.91
CA ASN A 39 2.41 13.54 -1.46
C ASN A 39 2.68 13.31 0.05
N LEU A 40 2.28 12.16 0.59
CA LEU A 40 2.47 11.80 2.01
C LEU A 40 3.77 11.03 2.26
N ASP A 41 4.73 11.11 1.35
CA ASP A 41 5.97 10.32 1.41
C ASP A 41 6.79 10.58 2.68
N ASN A 42 6.78 11.81 3.18
CA ASN A 42 7.47 12.22 4.40
C ASN A 42 6.91 11.53 5.66
N VAL A 43 5.63 11.19 5.69
CA VAL A 43 4.99 10.45 6.78
C VAL A 43 5.08 8.95 6.51
N MET A 44 4.76 8.53 5.29
CA MET A 44 4.65 7.12 4.95
C MET A 44 5.99 6.39 4.96
N LYS A 45 7.09 7.02 4.58
CA LYS A 45 8.41 6.36 4.57
C LYS A 45 8.86 5.98 6.00
N PRO A 46 8.91 6.90 6.98
CA PRO A 46 9.25 6.55 8.37
C PRO A 46 8.32 5.48 8.96
N VAL A 47 7.00 5.62 8.74
CA VAL A 47 6.02 4.65 9.24
C VAL A 47 6.31 3.24 8.71
N MET A 48 6.57 3.12 7.40
CA MET A 48 6.90 1.83 6.80
C MET A 48 8.23 1.26 7.30
N GLU A 49 9.23 2.10 7.54
CA GLU A 49 10.52 1.69 8.11
C GLU A 49 10.35 1.11 9.52
N ILE A 50 9.55 1.77 10.37
CA ILE A 50 9.25 1.32 11.74
C ILE A 50 8.50 -0.02 11.70
N VAL A 51 7.44 -0.14 10.89
CA VAL A 51 6.67 -1.38 10.77
C VAL A 51 7.55 -2.52 10.26
N ASN A 52 8.38 -2.26 9.24
CA ASN A 52 9.31 -3.26 8.73
C ASN A 52 10.33 -3.68 9.79
N TYR A 53 10.86 -2.75 10.59
CA TYR A 53 11.78 -3.06 11.69
C TYR A 53 11.14 -3.98 12.74
N ILE A 54 9.88 -3.69 13.12
CA ILE A 54 9.12 -4.51 14.08
C ILE A 54 8.86 -5.91 13.50
N ARG A 55 8.47 -5.99 12.22
CA ARG A 55 8.09 -7.27 11.56
C ARG A 55 9.29 -8.11 11.12
N LYS A 56 10.46 -7.52 10.89
CA LYS A 56 11.67 -8.20 10.40
C LYS A 56 12.18 -9.26 11.37
N HIS A 57 12.02 -9.06 12.68
CA HIS A 57 12.51 -9.97 13.70
C HIS A 57 11.39 -10.46 14.60
N ALA A 58 11.32 -11.78 14.81
CA ALA A 58 10.26 -12.41 15.61
C ALA A 58 10.24 -11.90 17.07
N LEU A 59 11.42 -11.57 17.63
CA LEU A 59 11.52 -11.00 18.98
C LEU A 59 10.89 -9.60 19.05
N ASN A 60 11.27 -8.70 18.14
CA ASN A 60 10.72 -7.34 18.06
C ASN A 60 9.19 -7.37 17.93
N HIS A 61 8.69 -8.25 17.08
CA HIS A 61 7.26 -8.44 16.89
C HIS A 61 6.55 -8.90 18.18
N ARG A 62 7.10 -9.90 18.89
CA ARG A 62 6.53 -10.37 20.17
C ARG A 62 6.56 -9.27 21.25
N GLN A 63 7.67 -8.54 21.36
CA GLN A 63 7.81 -7.44 22.30
C GLN A 63 6.80 -6.32 22.00
N PHE A 64 6.63 -5.98 20.73
CA PHE A 64 5.63 -5.00 20.31
C PHE A 64 4.21 -5.45 20.66
N LYS A 65 3.84 -6.71 20.40
CA LYS A 65 2.51 -7.24 20.76
C LYS A 65 2.24 -7.19 22.26
N ASN A 66 3.25 -7.53 23.08
CA ASN A 66 3.12 -7.44 24.53
C ASN A 66 2.93 -5.99 24.98
N LEU A 67 3.71 -5.05 24.44
CA LEU A 67 3.57 -3.62 24.73
C LEU A 67 2.16 -3.10 24.39
N ILE A 68 1.62 -3.45 23.22
CA ILE A 68 0.27 -3.03 22.83
C ILE A 68 -0.80 -3.61 23.76
N ALA A 69 -0.66 -4.89 24.13
CA ALA A 69 -1.58 -5.54 25.06
C ALA A 69 -1.55 -4.91 26.48
N GLU A 70 -0.41 -4.34 26.88
CA GLU A 70 -0.27 -3.61 28.15
C GLU A 70 -0.87 -2.20 28.11
N LEU A 71 -0.86 -1.54 26.96
CA LEU A 71 -1.28 -0.14 26.82
C LEU A 71 -2.80 0.04 26.71
N ASP A 72 -3.50 -0.77 25.90
CA ASP A 72 -4.96 -0.69 25.75
C ASP A 72 -5.54 -1.95 25.07
N GLN A 73 -6.65 -2.48 25.59
CA GLN A 73 -7.39 -3.59 24.97
C GLN A 73 -8.16 -3.16 23.70
N GLY A 74 -8.35 -1.86 23.49
CA GLY A 74 -8.95 -1.29 22.28
C GLY A 74 -8.01 -1.20 21.08
N LEU A 75 -6.69 -1.29 21.31
CA LEU A 75 -5.71 -1.29 20.22
C LEU A 75 -5.67 -2.66 19.54
N PRO A 76 -5.61 -2.72 18.20
CA PRO A 76 -5.44 -3.98 17.51
C PRO A 76 -4.12 -4.63 17.96
N GLY A 77 -4.21 -5.85 18.50
CA GLY A 77 -3.08 -6.53 19.13
C GLY A 77 -1.94 -6.94 18.19
N ASP A 78 -1.93 -6.47 16.93
CA ASP A 78 -0.85 -6.75 15.99
C ASP A 78 -0.74 -5.76 14.81
N LEU A 79 0.46 -5.64 14.25
CA LEU A 79 0.78 -4.90 13.03
C LEU A 79 0.59 -5.81 11.80
N GLN A 80 -0.23 -5.37 10.85
CA GLN A 80 -0.39 -6.07 9.58
C GLN A 80 0.92 -6.09 8.77
N LEU A 81 1.24 -7.24 8.17
CA LEU A 81 2.41 -7.34 7.30
C LEU A 81 2.15 -6.57 6.01
N HIS A 82 3.03 -5.65 5.69
CA HIS A 82 2.89 -4.81 4.52
C HIS A 82 3.62 -5.37 3.30
N CYS A 83 2.94 -5.39 2.16
CA CYS A 83 3.58 -5.35 0.85
C CYS A 83 3.36 -3.95 0.25
N THR A 84 4.41 -3.36 -0.31
CA THR A 84 4.47 -2.00 -0.90
C THR A 84 3.38 -1.69 -1.93
N VAL A 85 2.67 -2.71 -2.39
CA VAL A 85 1.70 -2.66 -3.49
C VAL A 85 0.28 -2.30 -3.04
N ARG A 86 -0.11 -2.54 -1.77
CA ARG A 86 -1.45 -2.17 -1.25
C ARG A 86 -1.37 -0.89 -0.43
N TRP A 87 -2.15 0.11 -0.82
CA TRP A 87 -2.28 1.35 -0.07
C TRP A 87 -3.40 1.27 0.97
N LEU A 88 -4.45 0.47 0.73
CA LEU A 88 -5.46 0.18 1.77
C LEU A 88 -4.85 -0.35 3.07
N SER A 89 -3.76 -1.11 3.00
CA SER A 89 -3.08 -1.54 4.24
C SER A 89 -2.33 -0.40 4.92
N LYS A 90 -1.94 0.67 4.21
CA LYS A 90 -1.19 1.80 4.78
C LYS A 90 -2.07 2.65 5.69
N GLY A 91 -3.33 2.82 5.29
CA GLY A 91 -4.34 3.40 6.17
C GLY A 91 -4.55 2.59 7.45
N GLN A 92 -4.51 1.26 7.37
CA GLN A 92 -4.65 0.39 8.55
C GLN A 92 -3.45 0.48 9.50
N VAL A 93 -2.24 0.66 8.98
CA VAL A 93 -1.08 0.97 9.82
C VAL A 93 -1.16 2.36 10.45
N LEU A 94 -1.66 3.36 9.72
CA LEU A 94 -1.87 4.69 10.30
C LEU A 94 -2.96 4.69 11.37
N SER A 95 -3.99 3.84 11.27
CA SER A 95 -4.99 3.70 12.34
C SER A 95 -4.46 3.03 13.62
N LEU A 96 -3.24 2.47 13.59
CA LEU A 96 -2.55 1.91 14.75
C LEU A 96 -1.66 2.94 15.47
N LEU A 97 -1.43 4.10 14.86
CA LEU A 97 -0.65 5.22 15.41
C LEU A 97 -1.59 6.30 15.93
#